data_AF-A0A2E2RSA8-F1
#
_entry.id   AF-A0A2E2RSA8-F1
#
_cell.length_a   1.000
_cell.length_b   1.000
_cell.length_c   1.000
_cell.angle_alpha   90.00
_cell.angle_beta   90.00
_cell.angle_gamma   90.00
#
_symmetry.space_group_name_H-M   'P 1'
#
loop_
_entity.id
_entity.type
_entity.pdbx_description
1 polymer ?
#
loop_
_entity_poly.entity_id
_entity_poly.type
_entity_poly.pdbx_seq_one_letter_code
_entity_poly.pdbx_strand_id
1 'polypeptide(L)'
;MNTLSWLLYAAEVSARLGGFLLAIAILSAFAVVSVSAATAVHDDANRISPNRGPRMFRFLWVPALAALAACAIPSSSTVYMIAASEAGEAVMQTPDAQEMMGDVKTLIKKRLREEIAE
;
A
#
# COMPACT_ATOMS: atom_id res chain seq x y z
N MET A 1 0.68 23.32 -7.11
CA MET A 1 0.08 22.03 -7.56
C MET A 1 -0.63 21.45 -6.35
N ASN A 2 -1.92 21.13 -6.46
CA ASN A 2 -2.76 20.76 -5.32
C ASN A 2 -2.34 19.41 -4.73
N THR A 3 -2.32 19.31 -3.40
CA THR A 3 -2.11 18.08 -2.62
C THR A 3 -3.00 16.94 -3.11
N LEU A 4 -4.23 17.28 -3.50
CA LEU A 4 -5.23 16.37 -4.07
C LEU A 4 -4.78 15.72 -5.40
N SER A 5 -4.13 16.48 -6.29
CA SER A 5 -3.60 15.95 -7.54
C SER A 5 -2.46 14.94 -7.29
N TRP A 6 -1.66 15.17 -6.25
CA TRP A 6 -0.59 14.26 -5.86
C TRP A 6 -1.15 12.98 -5.22
N LEU A 7 -2.18 13.09 -4.37
CA LEU A 7 -2.85 11.92 -3.77
C LEU A 7 -3.53 11.04 -4.81
N LEU A 8 -4.19 11.64 -5.82
CA LEU A 8 -4.77 10.89 -6.93
C LEU A 8 -3.70 10.14 -7.73
N TYR A 9 -2.58 10.80 -8.04
CA TYR A 9 -1.46 10.16 -8.70
C TYR A 9 -0.86 9.03 -7.85
N ALA A 10 -0.67 9.26 -6.54
CA ALA A 10 -0.18 8.27 -5.61
C ALA A 10 -1.10 7.04 -5.51
N ALA A 11 -2.43 7.22 -5.60
CA ALA A 11 -3.40 6.13 -5.59
C ALA A 11 -3.29 5.24 -6.83
N GLU A 12 -3.10 5.83 -8.01
CA GLU A 12 -2.90 5.07 -9.25
C GLU A 12 -1.55 4.37 -9.27
N VAL A 13 -0.52 5.05 -8.78
CA VAL A 13 0.84 4.51 -8.71
C VAL A 13 0.90 3.36 -7.71
N SER A 14 0.29 3.48 -6.52
CA SER A 14 0.29 2.41 -5.51
C SER A 14 -0.42 1.15 -6.00
N ALA A 15 -1.51 1.30 -6.76
CA ALA A 15 -2.22 0.17 -7.39
C ALA A 15 -1.30 -0.64 -8.32
N ARG A 16 -0.46 0.03 -9.10
CA ARG A 16 0.45 -0.61 -10.06
C ARG A 16 1.75 -1.08 -9.41
N LEU A 17 2.21 -0.40 -8.36
CA LEU A 17 3.45 -0.73 -7.65
C LEU A 17 3.37 -2.09 -6.96
N GLY A 18 2.22 -2.43 -6.35
CA GLY A 18 2.05 -3.70 -5.65
C GLY A 18 2.26 -4.91 -6.59
N GLY A 19 1.62 -4.90 -7.75
CA GLY A 19 1.78 -5.95 -8.76
C GLY A 19 3.20 -6.01 -9.33
N PHE A 20 3.83 -4.85 -9.57
CA PHE A 20 5.19 -4.77 -10.06
C PHE A 20 6.22 -5.34 -9.05
N LEU A 21 6.10 -4.98 -7.77
CA LEU A 21 6.97 -5.48 -6.72
C LEU A 21 6.77 -6.97 -6.47
N LEU A 22 5.53 -7.46 -6.55
CA LEU A 22 5.26 -8.90 -6.47
C LEU A 22 5.93 -9.65 -7.62
N ALA A 23 5.86 -9.12 -8.85
CA ALA A 23 6.54 -9.71 -9.99
C ALA A 23 8.07 -9.75 -9.79
N ILE A 24 8.68 -8.67 -9.29
CA ILE A 24 10.11 -8.64 -8.95
C ILE A 24 10.45 -9.65 -7.84
N ALA A 25 9.62 -9.77 -6.81
CA ALA A 25 9.82 -10.71 -5.71
C ALA A 25 9.81 -12.16 -6.24
N ILE A 26 8.88 -12.50 -7.12
CA ILE A 26 8.80 -13.82 -7.75
C ILE A 26 10.03 -14.07 -8.64
N LEU A 27 10.36 -13.14 -9.54
CA LEU A 27 11.49 -13.28 -10.47
C LEU A 27 12.82 -13.40 -9.72
N SER A 28 13.03 -12.59 -8.68
CA SER A 28 14.23 -12.65 -7.85
C SER A 28 14.31 -13.94 -7.04
N ALA A 29 13.18 -14.46 -6.53
CA ALA A 29 13.14 -15.76 -5.86
C ALA A 29 13.56 -16.89 -6.83
N PHE A 30 13.02 -16.91 -8.05
CA PHE A 30 13.43 -17.87 -9.07
C PHE A 30 14.93 -17.76 -9.40
N ALA A 31 15.43 -16.54 -9.62
CA ALA A 31 16.84 -16.31 -9.90
C ALA A 31 17.75 -16.81 -8.76
N VAL A 32 17.39 -16.56 -7.50
CA VAL A 32 18.13 -17.05 -6.33
C VAL A 32 18.15 -18.58 -6.29
N VAL A 33 17.01 -19.24 -6.54
CA VAL A 33 16.93 -20.70 -6.58
C VAL A 33 17.78 -21.27 -7.72
N SER A 34 17.69 -20.70 -8.93
CA SER A 34 18.46 -21.15 -10.09
C SER A 34 19.97 -20.99 -9.89
N VAL A 35 20.42 -19.85 -9.37
CA VAL A 35 21.85 -19.63 -9.05
C VAL A 35 22.30 -20.60 -7.95
N SER A 36 21.49 -20.80 -6.91
CA SER A 36 21.81 -21.73 -5.82
C SER A 36 21.97 -23.16 -6.35
N ALA A 37 21.05 -23.61 -7.21
CA ALA A 37 21.12 -24.92 -7.85
C ALA A 37 22.35 -25.06 -8.76
N ALA A 38 22.65 -24.04 -9.58
CA ALA A 38 23.84 -24.05 -10.45
C ALA A 38 25.13 -24.13 -9.62
N THR A 39 25.23 -23.38 -8.52
CA THR A 39 26.39 -23.46 -7.62
C THR A 39 26.49 -24.81 -6.91
N ALA A 40 25.36 -25.41 -6.52
CA ALA A 40 25.35 -26.73 -5.89
C ALA A 40 25.85 -27.82 -6.86
N VAL A 41 25.42 -27.79 -8.12
CA VAL A 41 25.88 -28.75 -9.15
C VAL A 41 27.36 -28.54 -9.49
N HIS A 42 27.82 -27.29 -9.57
CA HIS A 42 29.24 -26.99 -9.84
C HIS A 42 30.15 -27.40 -8.67
N ASP A 43 29.69 -27.20 -7.43
CA ASP A 43 30.40 -27.60 -6.22
C ASP A 43 30.38 -29.14 -6.03
N ASP A 44 29.35 -29.86 -6.49
CA ASP A 44 29.34 -31.34 -6.49
C ASP A 44 30.31 -31.93 -7.53
N ALA A 45 30.49 -31.25 -8.68
CA ALA A 45 31.48 -31.63 -9.68
C ALA A 45 32.93 -31.45 -9.20
N ASN A 46 33.18 -30.45 -8.34
CA ASN A 46 34.46 -30.17 -7.73
C ASN A 46 34.46 -30.61 -6.25
N ARG A 47 34.83 -31.87 -5.96
CA ARG A 47 34.88 -32.52 -4.61
C ARG A 47 35.72 -31.79 -3.53
N ILE A 48 35.44 -30.54 -3.18
CA ILE A 48 36.15 -29.77 -2.16
C ILE A 48 35.15 -28.99 -1.30
N SER A 49 34.67 -29.63 -0.23
CA SER A 49 34.79 -29.14 1.17
C SER A 49 33.63 -29.61 2.08
N PRO A 50 33.90 -29.94 3.36
CA PRO A 50 32.93 -30.51 4.30
C PRO A 50 32.12 -29.47 5.08
N ASN A 51 32.31 -28.16 4.83
CA ASN A 51 31.67 -27.10 5.62
C ASN A 51 30.62 -26.36 4.78
N ARG A 52 29.55 -27.08 4.41
CA ARG A 52 28.37 -26.53 3.72
C ARG A 52 27.49 -25.75 4.70
N GLY A 53 27.96 -24.59 5.14
CA GLY A 53 27.07 -23.57 5.68
C GLY A 53 26.03 -23.20 4.60
N PRO A 54 24.80 -22.82 4.95
CA PRO A 54 23.73 -22.74 3.97
C PRO A 54 23.85 -21.43 3.17
N ARG A 55 24.74 -21.43 2.17
CA ARG A 55 24.99 -20.32 1.23
C ARG A 55 23.71 -19.86 0.52
N MET A 56 22.70 -20.73 0.45
CA MET A 56 21.36 -20.40 -0.03
C MET A 56 20.71 -19.23 0.73
N PHE A 57 20.98 -19.08 2.04
CA PHE A 57 20.45 -17.95 2.82
C PHE A 57 21.13 -16.61 2.52
N ARG A 58 22.30 -16.61 1.85
CA ARG A 58 23.05 -15.37 1.59
C ARG A 58 22.34 -14.43 0.61
N PHE A 59 21.48 -14.95 -0.26
CA PHE A 59 20.73 -14.14 -1.24
C PHE A 59 19.22 -14.11 -0.97
N LEU A 60 18.74 -14.85 0.04
CA LEU A 60 17.32 -14.90 0.39
C LEU A 60 16.78 -13.55 0.91
N TRP A 61 17.67 -12.66 1.37
CA TRP A 61 17.28 -11.33 1.82
C TRP A 61 16.72 -10.45 0.69
N VAL A 62 17.13 -10.67 -0.57
CA VAL A 62 16.67 -9.88 -1.72
C VAL A 62 15.16 -10.04 -1.97
N PRO A 63 14.62 -11.27 -2.17
CA PRO A 63 13.19 -11.45 -2.31
C PRO A 63 12.43 -11.13 -1.02
N ALA A 64 13.03 -11.35 0.17
CA ALA A 64 12.40 -11.00 1.44
C ALA A 64 12.20 -9.49 1.59
N LEU A 65 13.20 -8.68 1.21
CA LEU A 65 13.13 -7.22 1.25
C LEU A 65 12.14 -6.68 0.22
N ALA A 66 12.08 -7.27 -0.98
CA ALA A 66 11.09 -6.92 -1.99
C ALA A 66 9.66 -7.24 -1.53
N ALA A 67 9.44 -8.38 -0.88
CA ALA A 67 8.14 -8.76 -0.32
C ALA A 67 7.71 -7.84 0.83
N LEU A 68 8.64 -7.47 1.73
CA LEU A 68 8.37 -6.49 2.79
C LEU A 68 8.03 -5.11 2.22
N ALA A 69 8.76 -4.66 1.20
CA ALA A 69 8.47 -3.40 0.52
C ALA A 69 7.08 -3.41 -0.14
N ALA A 70 6.68 -4.54 -0.74
CA ALA A 70 5.34 -4.69 -1.31
C ALA A 70 4.24 -4.59 -0.23
N CYS A 71 4.49 -5.15 0.96
CA CYS A 71 3.54 -5.14 2.07
C CYS A 71 3.42 -3.76 2.74
N ALA A 72 4.48 -2.95 2.70
CA ALA A 72 4.49 -1.61 3.28
C ALA A 72 3.74 -0.56 2.44
N ILE A 73 3.38 -0.87 1.19
CA ILE A 73 2.71 0.08 0.30
C ILE A 73 1.20 0.06 0.56
N PRO A 74 0.59 1.23 0.87
CA PRO A 74 -0.84 1.31 1.11
C PRO A 74 -1.64 0.98 -0.16
N SER A 75 -2.79 0.33 0.02
CA SER A 75 -3.70 0.03 -1.07
C SER A 75 -4.24 1.31 -1.72
N SER A 76 -4.59 1.26 -3.00
CA SER A 76 -5.20 2.39 -3.71
C SER A 76 -6.47 2.88 -3.03
N SER A 77 -7.31 1.97 -2.53
CA SER A 77 -8.51 2.28 -1.75
C SER A 77 -8.19 3.12 -0.50
N THR A 78 -7.08 2.81 0.19
CA THR A 78 -6.62 3.59 1.35
C THR A 78 -6.22 5.02 0.93
N VAL A 79 -5.49 5.16 -0.18
CA VAL A 79 -5.09 6.49 -0.67
C VAL A 79 -6.31 7.30 -1.14
N TYR A 80 -7.28 6.67 -1.82
CA TYR A 80 -8.54 7.33 -2.20
C TYR A 80 -9.34 7.80 -0.99
N MET A 81 -9.36 7.03 0.10
CA MET A 81 -10.04 7.43 1.33
C MET A 81 -9.40 8.68 1.95
N ILE A 82 -8.07 8.78 1.93
CA ILE A 82 -7.35 9.98 2.39
C ILE A 82 -7.70 11.17 1.50
N ALA A 83 -7.65 11.00 0.18
CA ALA A 83 -8.01 12.05 -0.78
C ALA A 83 -9.46 12.51 -0.61
N ALA A 84 -10.40 11.58 -0.40
CA ALA A 84 -11.80 11.90 -0.15
C ALA A 84 -12.00 12.65 1.17
N SER A 85 -11.24 12.29 2.21
CA SER A 85 -11.26 13.01 3.49
C SER A 85 -10.74 14.45 3.35
N GLU A 86 -9.62 14.66 2.65
CA GLU A 86 -9.10 16.02 2.39
C GLU A 86 -10.05 16.83 1.51
N ALA A 87 -10.62 16.23 0.46
CA ALA A 87 -11.58 16.89 -0.40
C ALA A 87 -12.86 17.27 0.37
N GLY A 88 -13.34 16.37 1.23
CA GLY A 88 -14.51 16.62 2.09
C GLY A 88 -14.28 17.74 3.08
N GLU A 89 -13.10 17.79 3.71
CA GLU A 89 -12.74 18.89 4.60
C GLU A 89 -12.68 20.23 3.87
N ALA A 90 -12.05 20.27 2.69
CA ALA A 90 -11.97 21.47 1.88
C ALA A 90 -13.37 22.01 1.48
N VAL A 91 -14.31 21.11 1.15
CA VAL A 91 -15.69 21.49 0.83
C VAL A 91 -16.43 22.01 2.07
N MET A 92 -16.26 21.36 3.23
CA MET A 92 -16.91 21.78 4.48
C MET A 92 -16.42 23.12 5.01
N GLN A 93 -15.21 23.55 4.61
CA GLN A 93 -14.70 24.88 4.95
C GLN A 93 -15.25 26.00 4.06
N THR A 94 -16.03 25.68 3.02
CA THR A 94 -16.66 26.71 2.19
C THR A 94 -17.79 27.43 2.95
N PRO A 95 -17.96 28.76 2.77
CA PRO A 95 -19.00 29.52 3.46
C PRO A 95 -20.41 28.96 3.21
N ASP A 96 -20.69 28.61 1.95
CA ASP A 96 -21.96 28.03 1.53
C ASP A 96 -22.24 26.69 2.22
N ALA A 97 -21.22 25.84 2.36
CA ALA A 97 -21.37 24.56 3.07
C ALA A 97 -21.61 24.76 4.57
N GLN A 98 -20.98 25.76 5.19
CA GLN A 98 -21.21 26.09 6.60
C GLN A 98 -22.63 26.62 6.84
N GLU A 99 -23.13 27.47 5.94
CA GLU A 99 -24.49 27.99 5.99
C GLU A 99 -25.52 26.84 5.85
N MET A 100 -25.36 25.99 4.84
CA MET A 100 -26.22 24.81 4.64
C MET A 100 -26.18 23.85 5.85
N MET A 101 -25.00 23.61 6.44
CA MET A 101 -24.88 22.77 7.63
C MET A 101 -25.60 23.38 8.85
N GLY A 102 -25.61 24.71 8.95
CA GLY A 102 -26.39 25.45 9.94
C GLY A 102 -27.88 25.22 9.78
N ASP A 103 -28.39 25.29 8.55
CA ASP A 103 -29.80 25.06 8.24
C ASP A 103 -30.22 23.62 8.55
N VAL A 104 -29.40 22.64 8.15
CA VAL A 104 -29.64 21.22 8.44
C VAL A 104 -29.70 20.98 9.96
N LYS A 105 -28.75 21.56 10.72
CA LYS A 105 -28.74 21.44 12.19
C LYS A 105 -29.99 22.03 12.82
N THR A 106 -30.50 23.12 12.26
CA THR A 106 -31.73 23.78 12.73
C THR A 106 -32.95 22.93 12.44
N LEU A 107 -33.03 22.33 11.24
CA LEU A 107 -34.10 21.41 10.85
C LEU A 107 -34.12 20.15 11.76
N ILE A 108 -32.95 19.55 12.02
CA ILE A 108 -32.83 18.37 12.89
C ILE A 108 -33.31 18.70 14.31
N LYS A 109 -32.89 19.84 14.88
CA LYS A 109 -33.35 20.27 16.21
C LYS A 109 -34.86 20.45 16.27
N LYS A 110 -35.48 20.94 15.20
CA LYS A 110 -36.94 21.09 15.12
C LYS A 110 -37.62 19.72 15.16
N ARG A 111 -37.17 18.77 14.32
CA ARG A 111 -37.71 17.40 14.27
C ARG A 111 -37.56 16.65 15.59
N LEU A 112 -36.39 16.73 16.23
CA LEU A 112 -36.17 16.09 17.54
C LEU A 112 -37.10 16.62 18.62
N ARG A 113 -37.45 17.91 18.61
CA ARG A 113 -38.41 18.48 19.57
C ARG A 113 -39.83 18.00 19.32
N GLU A 114 -40.20 17.83 18.05
CA GLU A 114 -41.50 17.29 17.66
C GLU A 114 -41.64 15.84 18.14
N GLU A 115 -40.60 15.01 17.98
CA GLU A 115 -40.58 13.60 18.41
C GLU A 115 -40.49 13.38 19.92
N ILE A 116 -39.83 14.26 20.69
CA ILE A 116 -39.74 14.15 22.16
C ILE A 116 -41.00 14.72 22.85
N ALA A 117 -41.79 15.54 22.16
CA ALA A 117 -43.00 16.14 22.69
C ALA A 117 -44.25 15.25 22.53
N GLU A 118 -44.18 14.18 21.73
CA GLU A 118 -45.12 13.06 21.69
C GLU A 118 -44.76 11.98 22.72
#